data_AF-A0A3N5WMU4-F1
#
_entry.id   AF-A0A3N5WMU4-F1
#
_cell.length_a   1.000
_cell.length_b   1.000
_cell.length_c   1.000
_cell.angle_alpha   90.00
_cell.angle_beta   90.00
_cell.angle_gamma   90.00
#
_symmetry.space_group_name_H-M   'P 1'
#
loop_
_entity.id
_entity.type
_entity.pdbx_description
1 polymer ?
#
loop_
_entity_poly.entity_id
_entity_poly.type
_entity_poly.pdbx_seq_one_letter_code
_entity_poly.pdbx_strand_id
1 'polypeptide(L)'
;MRRFVIEVGMGVDQHGQDNTRAAEKAVQDAIHRSCLCGIREVAGIKSPDEILVEVLIGCPDPDSVDTEKVLKALPIGRKKITVQKGGLSGKTLFIPEMGDKTDEMIAAVAMVTVYVP
;
A
#
# COMPACT_ATOMS: atom_id res chain seq x y z
N MET A 1 -18.76 -12.60 -1.25
CA MET A 1 -17.82 -11.48 -1.02
C MET A 1 -18.35 -10.25 -1.75
N ARG A 2 -18.66 -9.21 -0.97
CA ARG A 2 -19.17 -7.91 -1.39
C ARG A 2 -18.15 -6.84 -0.98
N ARG A 3 -17.96 -5.81 -1.80
CA ARG A 3 -17.09 -4.66 -1.46
C ARG A 3 -17.70 -3.91 -0.27
N PHE A 4 -16.89 -3.70 0.76
CA PHE A 4 -17.27 -2.97 1.98
C PHE A 4 -16.75 -1.54 1.93
N VAL A 5 -15.44 -1.36 1.71
CA VAL A 5 -14.80 -0.05 1.59
C VAL A 5 -13.64 -0.12 0.59
N ILE A 6 -13.31 1.02 -0.01
CA ILE A 6 -12.08 1.24 -0.78
C ILE A 6 -11.35 2.40 -0.12
N GLU A 7 -10.15 2.15 0.35
CA GLU A 7 -9.26 3.13 0.99
C GLU A 7 -8.11 3.43 0.04
N VAL A 8 -7.76 4.70 -0.12
CA VAL A 8 -6.74 5.14 -1.07
C VAL A 8 -5.66 5.91 -0.33
N GLY A 9 -4.39 5.61 -0.64
CA GLY A 9 -3.25 6.26 -0.02
C GLY A 9 -2.09 6.46 -0.98
N MET A 10 -1.16 7.33 -0.59
CA MET A 10 0.06 7.65 -1.32
C MET A 10 1.27 7.51 -0.40
N GLY A 11 2.37 7.00 -0.95
CA GLY A 11 3.64 6.87 -0.25
C GLY A 11 4.80 7.31 -1.11
N VAL A 12 5.79 7.94 -0.48
CA VAL A 12 6.95 8.50 -1.18
C VAL A 12 8.25 7.96 -0.61
N ASP A 13 9.13 7.50 -1.47
CA ASP A 13 10.55 7.33 -1.17
C ASP A 13 11.33 8.52 -1.75
N GLN A 14 11.86 9.37 -0.86
CA GLN A 14 12.48 10.64 -1.22
C GLN A 14 13.86 10.48 -1.84
N HIS A 15 14.48 9.31 -1.65
CA HIS A 15 15.83 8.98 -2.11
C HIS A 15 15.83 8.11 -3.38
N GLY A 16 14.64 7.85 -3.96
CA GLY A 16 14.44 7.29 -5.29
C GLY A 16 14.93 5.87 -5.50
N GLN A 17 15.10 5.09 -4.43
CA GLN A 17 15.80 3.81 -4.49
C GLN A 17 14.92 2.63 -4.06
N ASP A 18 13.78 2.89 -3.43
CA ASP A 18 13.00 1.85 -2.79
C ASP A 18 11.50 1.96 -3.11
N ASN A 19 11.08 1.34 -4.23
CA ASN A 19 9.67 1.19 -4.58
C ASN A 19 8.88 0.43 -3.49
N THR A 20 9.52 -0.50 -2.78
CA THR A 20 8.90 -1.23 -1.67
C THR A 20 8.54 -0.26 -0.55
N ARG A 21 9.46 0.61 -0.15
CA ARG A 21 9.22 1.62 0.89
C ARG A 21 8.13 2.61 0.49
N ALA A 22 8.11 3.05 -0.77
CA ALA A 22 7.04 3.89 -1.27
C ALA A 22 5.68 3.16 -1.21
N ALA A 23 5.64 1.89 -1.62
CA ALA A 23 4.44 1.04 -1.56
C ALA A 23 3.95 0.78 -0.12
N GLU A 24 4.84 0.46 0.82
CA GLU A 24 4.53 0.29 2.24
C GLU A 24 3.87 1.55 2.81
N LYS A 25 4.47 2.72 2.53
CA LYS A 25 3.92 4.02 2.96
C LYS A 25 2.54 4.28 2.34
N ALA A 26 2.33 3.91 1.07
CA ALA A 26 1.04 4.11 0.40
C ALA A 26 -0.07 3.27 1.03
N VAL A 27 0.22 2.00 1.36
CA VAL A 27 -0.71 1.11 2.05
C VAL A 27 -0.98 1.60 3.47
N GLN A 28 0.06 2.02 4.20
CA GLN A 28 -0.10 2.61 5.53
C GLN A 28 -0.95 3.88 5.48
N ASP A 29 -0.68 4.79 4.55
CA ASP A 29 -1.45 6.02 4.39
C ASP A 29 -2.93 5.72 4.09
N ALA A 30 -3.22 4.69 3.29
CA ALA A 30 -4.58 4.27 2.99
C ALA A 30 -5.34 3.82 4.25
N ILE A 31 -4.76 2.93 5.06
CA ILE A 31 -5.48 2.27 6.18
C ILE A 31 -5.47 3.05 7.50
N HIS A 32 -4.59 4.04 7.67
CA HIS A 32 -4.50 4.80 8.93
C HIS A 32 -5.52 5.94 9.05
N ARG A 33 -6.24 6.27 7.98
CA ARG A 33 -7.19 7.40 7.96
C ARG A 33 -8.59 7.03 8.42
N SER A 34 -8.87 5.74 8.62
CA SER A 34 -10.18 5.24 9.00
C SER A 34 -10.07 4.09 9.99
N CYS A 35 -11.10 3.93 10.82
CA CYS A 35 -11.26 2.78 11.70
C CYS A 35 -12.54 2.06 11.30
N LEU A 36 -12.42 0.80 10.86
CA LEU A 36 -13.56 -0.02 10.44
C LEU A 36 -14.30 -0.62 11.65
N CYS A 37 -14.68 0.21 12.62
CA CYS A 37 -15.33 -0.24 13.86
C CYS A 37 -16.61 -1.06 13.61
N GLY A 38 -17.39 -0.70 12.59
CA GLY A 38 -18.62 -1.39 12.20
C GLY A 38 -18.40 -2.73 11.49
N ILE A 39 -17.17 -3.16 11.21
CA ILE A 39 -16.93 -4.39 10.43
C ILE A 39 -17.43 -5.65 11.16
N ARG A 40 -17.40 -5.68 12.49
CA ARG A 40 -17.95 -6.80 13.27
C ARG A 40 -19.44 -6.63 13.56
N GLU A 41 -19.83 -5.43 13.99
CA GLU A 41 -21.19 -5.15 14.47
C GLU A 41 -22.22 -5.08 13.34
N VAL A 42 -21.86 -4.46 12.21
CA VAL A 42 -22.77 -4.22 11.08
C VAL A 42 -22.61 -5.28 10.00
N ALA A 43 -21.37 -5.62 9.63
CA ALA A 43 -21.12 -6.62 8.59
C ALA A 43 -21.15 -8.08 9.11
N GLY A 44 -21.38 -8.27 10.43
CA GLY A 44 -21.58 -9.60 11.03
C GLY A 44 -20.34 -10.49 11.03
N ILE A 45 -19.14 -9.92 10.88
CA ILE A 45 -17.87 -10.65 10.83
C ILE A 45 -17.54 -11.25 12.20
N LYS A 46 -17.34 -12.56 12.24
CA LYS A 46 -17.02 -13.30 13.48
C LYS A 46 -15.52 -13.57 13.62
N SER A 47 -14.84 -13.84 12.50
CA SER A 47 -13.40 -14.06 12.40
C SER A 47 -12.73 -13.11 11.40
N PRO A 48 -11.50 -12.61 11.68
CA PRO A 48 -10.70 -11.87 10.70
C PRO A 48 -10.54 -12.57 9.35
N ASP A 49 -10.53 -13.91 9.32
CA ASP A 49 -10.34 -14.69 8.08
C ASP A 49 -11.52 -14.59 7.10
N GLU A 50 -12.69 -14.16 7.58
CA GLU A 50 -13.86 -13.89 6.72
C GLU A 50 -13.66 -12.64 5.87
N ILE A 51 -12.72 -11.77 6.24
CA ILE A 51 -12.36 -10.55 5.52
C ILE A 51 -11.34 -10.89 4.42
N LEU A 52 -11.58 -10.38 3.22
CA LEU A 52 -10.58 -10.34 2.15
C LEU A 52 -10.12 -8.89 1.96
N VAL A 53 -8.81 -8.68 1.99
CA VAL A 53 -8.19 -7.40 1.70
C VAL A 53 -7.41 -7.54 0.40
N GLU A 54 -7.78 -6.74 -0.59
CA GLU A 54 -7.11 -6.68 -1.89
C GLU A 54 -6.39 -5.35 -2.03
N VAL A 55 -5.08 -5.41 -2.28
CA VAL A 55 -4.23 -4.24 -2.45
C VAL A 55 -3.84 -4.13 -3.92
N LEU A 56 -4.15 -3.00 -4.53
CA LEU A 56 -3.65 -2.63 -5.85
C LEU A 56 -2.70 -1.45 -5.72
N ILE A 57 -1.46 -1.61 -6.18
CA ILE A 57 -0.41 -0.59 -6.08
C ILE A 57 0.02 -0.16 -7.48
N GLY A 58 0.08 1.16 -7.70
CA GLY A 58 0.75 1.77 -8.83
C GLY A 58 2.09 2.36 -8.41
N CYS A 59 3.19 1.89 -9.01
CA CYS A 59 4.54 2.46 -8.80
C CYS A 59 5.38 2.43 -10.09
N PRO A 60 6.48 3.20 -10.17
CA PRO A 60 7.30 3.30 -11.38
C PRO A 60 7.93 1.97 -11.82
N ASP A 61 8.43 1.18 -10.86
CA ASP A 61 9.02 -0.14 -11.10
C ASP A 61 8.33 -1.22 -10.23
N PRO A 62 7.27 -1.87 -10.77
CA PRO A 62 6.50 -2.88 -10.05
C PRO A 62 7.29 -4.12 -9.65
N ASP A 63 8.23 -4.54 -10.51
CA ASP A 63 8.97 -5.80 -10.32
C ASP A 63 9.99 -5.69 -9.17
N SER A 64 10.36 -4.45 -8.78
CA SER A 64 11.23 -4.18 -7.65
C SER A 64 10.53 -4.15 -6.27
N VAL A 65 9.20 -4.33 -6.23
CA VAL A 65 8.43 -4.28 -4.97
C VAL A 65 8.43 -5.64 -4.26
N ASP A 66 8.95 -5.66 -3.03
CA ASP A 66 8.77 -6.78 -2.10
C ASP A 66 7.33 -6.79 -1.56
N THR A 67 6.49 -7.52 -2.28
CA THR A 67 5.06 -7.65 -1.97
C THR A 67 4.80 -8.29 -0.60
N GLU A 68 5.65 -9.20 -0.13
CA GLU A 68 5.47 -9.84 1.18
C GLU A 68 5.69 -8.83 2.30
N LYS A 69 6.71 -7.98 2.15
CA LYS A 69 6.98 -6.88 3.08
C LYS A 69 5.82 -5.88 3.12
N VAL A 70 5.29 -5.48 1.96
CA VAL A 70 4.12 -4.58 1.87
C VAL A 70 2.89 -5.18 2.57
N LEU A 71 2.61 -6.47 2.36
CA LEU A 71 1.46 -7.15 2.96
C LEU A 71 1.52 -7.24 4.49
N LYS A 72 2.71 -7.10 5.10
CA LYS A 72 2.87 -7.05 6.57
C LYS A 72 2.29 -5.78 7.18
N ALA A 73 2.10 -4.71 6.40
CA ALA A 73 1.46 -3.48 6.87
C ALA A 73 -0.03 -3.65 7.21
N LEU A 74 -0.70 -4.63 6.61
CA LEU A 74 -2.12 -4.89 6.85
C LEU A 74 -2.33 -5.68 8.17
N PRO A 75 -3.22 -5.24 9.08
CA PRO A 75 -3.34 -5.87 10.39
C PRO A 75 -4.17 -7.16 10.40
N ILE A 76 -5.12 -7.32 9.46
CA ILE A 76 -6.11 -8.41 9.48
C ILE A 76 -6.46 -8.90 8.07
N GLY A 77 -7.21 -10.00 8.00
CA GLY A 77 -7.81 -10.51 6.78
C GLY A 77 -6.91 -11.41 5.97
N ARG A 78 -7.53 -12.14 5.03
CA ARG A 78 -6.82 -12.81 3.95
C ARG A 78 -6.40 -11.75 2.94
N LYS A 79 -5.13 -11.75 2.54
CA LYS A 79 -4.53 -10.65 1.79
C LYS A 79 -4.20 -11.06 0.37
N LYS A 80 -4.46 -10.17 -0.58
CA LYS A 80 -3.99 -10.26 -1.96
C LYS A 80 -3.36 -8.93 -2.34
N ILE A 81 -2.34 -8.98 -3.17
CA ILE A 81 -1.65 -7.80 -3.66
C ILE A 81 -1.41 -7.93 -5.16
N THR A 82 -1.56 -6.83 -5.87
CA THR A 82 -1.18 -6.68 -7.27
C THR A 82 -0.44 -5.36 -7.38
N VAL A 83 0.73 -5.40 -8.02
CA VAL A 83 1.54 -4.22 -8.29
C VAL A 83 1.59 -4.04 -9.80
N GLN A 84 1.33 -2.83 -10.26
CA GLN A 84 1.34 -2.48 -11.67
C GLN A 84 2.06 -1.17 -11.91
N LYS A 85 2.50 -0.97 -13.16
CA LYS A 85 3.21 0.26 -13.53
C LYS A 85 2.27 1.46 -13.38
N GLY A 86 2.76 2.50 -12.71
CA GLY A 86 1.99 3.71 -12.40
C GLY A 86 2.77 4.63 -11.47
N GLY A 87 2.07 5.32 -10.56
CA GLY A 87 2.70 6.25 -9.62
C GLY A 87 3.43 7.38 -10.33
N LEU A 88 4.55 7.81 -9.76
CA LEU A 88 5.41 8.84 -10.35
C LEU A 88 6.87 8.62 -9.95
N SER A 89 7.79 8.82 -10.88
CA SER A 89 9.20 9.10 -10.58
C SER A 89 9.58 10.46 -11.18
N GLY A 90 10.50 11.16 -10.52
CA GLY A 90 10.96 12.47 -10.98
C GLY A 90 12.25 12.90 -10.30
N LYS A 91 12.95 13.86 -10.92
CA LYS A 91 14.21 14.39 -10.39
C LYS A 91 14.00 15.12 -9.06
N THR A 92 14.93 14.91 -8.14
CA THR A 92 15.04 15.53 -6.81
C THR A 92 16.51 15.87 -6.54
N LEU A 93 16.85 16.15 -5.27
CA LEU A 93 18.21 16.41 -4.83
C LEU A 93 18.99 15.10 -4.61
N PHE A 94 20.23 15.05 -5.08
CA PHE A 94 21.18 13.97 -4.78
C PHE A 94 22.03 14.34 -3.57
N ILE A 95 21.92 13.57 -2.48
CA ILE A 95 22.64 13.78 -1.23
C ILE A 95 23.44 12.52 -0.86
N PRO A 96 24.70 12.39 -1.32
CA PRO A 96 25.55 11.23 -1.03
C PRO A 96 25.69 10.91 0.46
N GLU A 97 25.69 11.94 1.31
CA GLU A 97 25.82 11.81 2.77
C GLU A 97 24.63 11.08 3.40
N MET A 98 23.47 11.06 2.71
CA MET A 98 22.28 10.31 3.13
C MET A 98 22.18 8.93 2.46
N GLY A 99 23.20 8.53 1.69
CA GLY A 99 23.24 7.25 0.99
C GLY A 99 22.52 7.27 -0.36
N ASP A 100 22.33 8.44 -0.96
CA ASP A 100 21.70 8.54 -2.28
C ASP A 100 22.54 7.89 -3.37
N LYS A 101 21.88 7.16 -4.27
CA LYS A 101 22.46 6.54 -5.47
C LYS A 101 21.94 7.15 -6.76
N THR A 102 20.81 7.86 -6.68
CA THR A 102 20.12 8.50 -7.80
C THR A 102 19.63 9.88 -7.37
N ASP A 103 19.39 10.77 -8.33
CA ASP A 103 18.73 12.06 -8.11
C ASP A 103 17.21 11.93 -8.31
N GLU A 104 16.61 10.80 -7.96
CA GLU A 104 15.20 10.52 -8.19
C GLU A 104 14.39 10.46 -6.88
N MET A 105 13.10 10.74 -6.99
CA MET A 105 12.09 10.48 -5.96
C MET A 105 11.03 9.57 -6.57
N ILE A 106 10.51 8.65 -5.75
CA ILE A 106 9.46 7.71 -6.17
C ILE A 106 8.20 7.96 -5.35
N ALA A 107 7.06 8.08 -6.01
CA ALA A 107 5.74 8.09 -5.40
C ALA A 107 4.93 6.87 -5.88
N ALA A 108 4.40 6.11 -4.92
CA ALA A 108 3.47 5.02 -5.14
C ALA A 108 2.06 5.42 -4.67
N VAL A 109 1.05 4.87 -5.32
CA VAL A 109 -0.37 5.02 -4.93
C VAL A 109 -0.94 3.63 -4.66
N ALA A 110 -1.71 3.47 -3.59
CA ALA A 110 -2.34 2.22 -3.22
C ALA A 110 -3.87 2.40 -3.14
N MET A 111 -4.60 1.40 -3.65
CA MET A 111 -6.02 1.17 -3.36
C MET A 111 -6.14 -0.11 -2.53
N VAL A 112 -6.70 0.00 -1.33
CA VAL A 112 -6.96 -1.12 -0.43
C VAL A 112 -8.47 -1.35 -0.42
N THR A 113 -8.91 -2.46 -1.02
CA THR A 113 -10.32 -2.83 -1.06
C THR A 113 -10.60 -3.91 -0.03
N VAL A 114 -11.51 -3.65 0.88
CA VAL A 114 -11.97 -4.61 1.89
C VAL A 114 -13.28 -5.25 1.41
N TYR A 115 -13.32 -6.57 1.45
CA TYR A 115 -14.50 -7.36 1.15
C TYR A 115 -14.95 -8.15 2.37
N VAL A 116 -16.27 -8.23 2.54
CA VAL A 116 -16.96 -9.03 3.56
C VAL A 116 -17.88 -10.05 2.87
N PRO A 117 -18.32 -11.14 3.54
CA PRO A 117 -19.20 -12.15 2.96
C PRO A 117 -20.42 -11.58 2.21
#